data_AF-A0A1M5UJX4-F1
#
_entry.id   AF-A0A1M5UJX4-F1
#
_cell.length_a   1.000
_cell.length_b   1.000
_cell.length_c   1.000
_cell.angle_alpha   90.00
_cell.angle_beta   90.00
_cell.angle_gamma   90.00
#
_symmetry.space_group_name_H-M   'P 1'
#
loop_
_entity.id
_entity.type
_entity.pdbx_description
1 polymer ?
#
loop_
_entity_poly.entity_id
_entity_poly.type
_entity_poly.pdbx_seq_one_letter_code
_entity_poly.pdbx_strand_id
1 'polypeptide(L)' 'MERLKMLVEKTLEQNWGESIKITDQDFKEAVEEIGKDVLYNYLVFGKDVPFELFLRNLQIYILGVKKLNYNQR' A
#
# COMPACT_ATOMS: atom_id res chain seq x y z
N MET A 1 3.70 11.30 -5.57
CA MET A 1 3.63 9.83 -5.77
C MET A 1 4.98 9.16 -5.60
N GLU A 2 6.03 9.59 -6.30
CA GLU A 2 7.38 9.00 -6.21
C GLU A 2 7.93 8.84 -4.77
N ARG A 3 7.83 9.88 -3.94
CA ARG A 3 8.31 9.83 -2.55
C ARG A 3 7.59 8.80 -1.68
N LEU A 4 6.28 8.62 -1.90
CA LEU A 4 5.49 7.64 -1.18
C LEU A 4 5.87 6.23 -1.61
N LYS A 5 6.10 6.03 -2.91
CA LYS A 5 6.56 4.75 -3.46
C LYS A 5 7.91 4.34 -2.86
N MET A 6 8.90 5.24 -2.89
CA MET A 6 10.22 4.99 -2.28
C MET A 6 10.11 4.66 -0.78
N LEU A 7 9.22 5.34 -0.05
CA LEU A 7 9.01 5.07 1.38
C LEU A 7 8.46 3.65 1.59
N VAL A 8 7.46 3.25 0.79
CA VAL A 8 6.87 1.91 0.86
C VAL A 8 7.89 0.83 0.50
N GLU A 9 8.65 1.00 -0.58
CA GLU A 9 9.70 0.07 -0.99
C GLU A 9 10.76 -0.10 0.11
N LYS A 10 11.27 1.00 0.66
CA LYS A 10 12.25 0.98 1.74
C LYS A 10 11.72 0.28 2.99
N THR A 11 10.48 0.56 3.39
CA THR A 11 9.90 -0.05 4.59
C THR A 11 9.60 -1.54 4.37
N LEU A 12 9.20 -1.95 3.17
CA LEU A 12 9.03 -3.37 2.84
C LEU A 12 10.36 -4.13 2.88
N GLU A 13 11.42 -3.56 2.31
CA GLU A 13 12.76 -4.13 2.35
C GLU A 13 13.26 -4.30 3.80
N GLN A 14 13.06 -3.28 4.64
CA GLN A 14 13.43 -3.32 6.06
C GLN A 14 12.64 -4.37 6.87
N ASN A 15 11.34 -4.50 6.61
CA ASN A 15 10.46 -5.34 7.41
C ASN A 15 10.40 -6.80 6.96
N TRP A 16 10.66 -7.08 5.67
CA TRP A 16 10.46 -8.41 5.08
C TRP A 16 11.71 -8.97 4.40
N GLY A 17 12.78 -8.19 4.26
CA GLY A 17 14.04 -8.63 3.62
C GLY A 17 13.92 -8.93 2.12
N GLU A 18 12.77 -8.66 1.51
CA GLU A 18 12.52 -8.86 0.09
C GLU A 18 12.62 -7.52 -0.65
N SER A 19 13.49 -7.47 -1.66
CA SER A 19 13.48 -6.38 -2.64
C SER A 19 12.29 -6.56 -3.57
N ILE A 20 11.16 -5.96 -3.20
CA ILE A 20 9.94 -6.01 -4.01
C ILE A 20 10.00 -4.88 -5.03
N LYS A 21 10.17 -5.24 -6.31
CA LYS A 21 9.96 -4.29 -7.40
C LYS A 21 8.47 -4.04 -7.58
N ILE A 22 8.03 -2.86 -7.15
CA ILE A 22 6.67 -2.37 -7.34
C ILE A 22 6.63 -1.59 -8.66
N THR A 23 5.76 -2.01 -9.58
CA THR A 23 5.57 -1.22 -10.80
C THR A 23 4.77 0.05 -10.48
N ASP A 24 4.89 1.08 -11.30
CA ASP A 24 4.11 2.32 -11.09
C ASP A 24 2.61 2.07 -11.13
N GLN A 25 2.17 1.11 -11.95
CA GLN A 25 0.77 0.73 -12.05
C GLN A 25 0.28 0.03 -10.78
N ASP A 26 1.01 -0.99 -10.28
CA ASP A 26 0.64 -1.66 -9.02
C ASP A 26 0.56 -0.67 -7.86
N PHE A 27 1.50 0.28 -7.82
CA PHE A 27 1.54 1.29 -6.77
C PHE A 27 0.36 2.25 -6.86
N LYS A 28 0.01 2.70 -8.08
CA LYS A 28 -1.12 3.57 -8.32
C LYS A 28 -2.43 2.91 -7.89
N GLU A 29 -2.66 1.67 -8.31
CA GLU A 29 -3.86 0.90 -7.94
C GLU A 29 -3.97 0.71 -6.43
N ALA A 30 -2.86 0.38 -5.76
CA ALA A 30 -2.84 0.23 -4.31
C ALA A 30 -3.17 1.53 -3.58
N VAL A 31 -2.67 2.68 -4.06
CA VAL A 31 -2.98 3.98 -3.47
C VAL A 31 -4.43 4.38 -3.73
N GLU A 32 -4.98 4.07 -4.90
CA GLU A 32 -6.39 4.33 -5.21
C GLU A 32 -7.32 3.51 -4.30
N GLU A 33 -7.04 2.23 -4.07
CA GLU A 33 -7.85 1.39 -3.18
C GLU A 33 -7.76 1.84 -1.73
N ILE A 34 -6.55 2.00 -1.17
CA ILE A 34 -6.41 2.44 0.22
C ILE A 34 -6.91 3.89 0.41
N GLY A 35 -6.79 4.73 -0.62
CA GLY A 35 -7.34 6.09 -0.60
C GLY A 35 -8.86 6.10 -0.47
N LYS A 36 -9.57 5.18 -1.14
CA LYS A 36 -11.02 5.02 -0.99
C LYS A 36 -11.39 4.62 0.45
N ASP A 37 -10.63 3.72 1.07
CA ASP A 37 -10.87 3.33 2.47
C ASP A 37 -10.69 4.50 3.43
N VAL A 38 -9.70 5.36 3.22
CA VAL A 38 -9.50 6.57 4.03
C VAL A 38 -10.68 7.54 3.86
N LEU A 39 -11.08 7.80 2.62
CA LEU A 39 -12.23 8.65 2.32
C LEU A 39 -13.51 8.09 2.92
N TYR A 40 -13.74 6.78 2.83
CA TYR A 40 -14.90 6.13 3.42
C TYR A 40 -14.91 6.27 4.94
N ASN A 41 -13.77 6.03 5.61
CA ASN A 41 -13.66 6.19 7.06
C ASN A 41 -13.97 7.63 7.52
N TYR A 42 -13.47 8.61 6.77
CA TYR A 42 -13.75 10.01 7.05
C TYR A 42 -15.23 10.35 6.83
N LEU A 43 -15.77 10.03 5.65
CA LEU A 43 -17.14 10.42 5.27
C LEU A 43 -18.22 9.70 6.08
N VAL A 44 -18.03 8.41 6.39
CA VAL A 44 -19.05 7.58 7.04
C VAL A 44 -18.93 7.61 8.56
N PHE A 45 -17.71 7.60 9.10
CA PHE A 45 -17.50 7.50 10.54
C PHE A 45 -16.96 8.78 11.17
N GLY A 46 -16.65 9.82 10.39
CA GLY A 46 -16.03 11.05 10.89
C GLY A 46 -14.64 10.81 11.49
N LYS A 47 -13.96 9.72 11.06
CA LYS A 47 -12.67 9.31 11.63
C LYS A 47 -11.55 9.65 10.68
N ASP A 48 -10.59 10.41 11.17
CA ASP A 48 -9.31 10.58 10.50
C ASP A 48 -8.49 9.29 10.58
N VAL A 49 -7.80 8.97 9.49
CA VAL A 49 -6.88 7.83 9.41
C VAL A 49 -5.45 8.34 9.60
N PRO A 50 -4.73 7.91 10.65
CA PRO A 50 -3.33 8.27 10.84
C PRO A 50 -2.48 7.84 9.64
N PHE A 51 -1.47 8.64 9.31
CA PHE A 51 -0.60 8.36 8.16
C PHE A 51 0.12 7.02 8.29
N GLU A 52 0.50 6.62 9.50
CA GLU A 52 1.14 5.33 9.79
C GLU A 52 0.21 4.16 9.47
N LEU A 53 -1.09 4.31 9.76
CA LEU A 53 -2.10 3.28 9.45
C LEU A 53 -2.34 3.19 7.94
N PHE A 54 -2.42 4.34 7.26
CA PHE A 54 -2.48 4.40 5.80
C PHE A 54 -1.28 3.67 5.16
N LEU A 55 -0.05 3.99 5.59
CA LEU A 55 1.17 3.37 5.08
C LEU A 55 1.18 1.85 5.33
N ARG A 56 0.79 1.41 6.52
CA ARG A 56 0.71 0.00 6.86
C ARG A 56 -0.30 -0.74 5.98
N ASN A 57 -1.48 -0.18 5.77
CA ASN A 57 -2.50 -0.79 4.92
C ASN A 57 -2.05 -0.88 3.46
N LEU A 58 -1.36 0.17 2.97
CA LEU A 58 -0.78 0.18 1.63
C LEU A 58 0.27 -0.92 1.44
N GLN A 59 1.15 -1.11 2.43
CA GLN A 59 2.14 -2.19 2.42
C GLN A 59 1.48 -3.58 2.39
N ILE A 60 0.45 -3.80 3.22
CA ILE A 60 -0.29 -5.06 3.28
C ILE A 60 -0.96 -5.36 1.94
N TYR A 61 -1.62 -4.37 1.34
CA TYR A 61 -2.28 -4.52 0.04
C TYR A 61 -1.30 -4.92 -1.05
N ILE A 62 -0.17 -4.21 -1.16
CA ILE A 62 0.86 -4.47 -2.16
C ILE A 62 1.45 -5.88 -1.99
N LEU A 63 1.72 -6.30 -0.76
CA LEU A 63 2.18 -7.66 -0.45
C LEU A 63 1.12 -8.71 -0.82
N GLY A 64 -0.15 -8.46 -0.52
CA GLY A 64 -1.27 -9.33 -0.86
C GLY A 64 -1.40 -9.51 -2.37
N VAL A 65 -1.46 -8.41 -3.13
CA VAL A 65 -1.56 -8.44 -4.60
C VAL A 65 -0.35 -9.13 -5.23
N LYS A 66 0.87 -8.87 -4.76
CA LYS A 66 2.07 -9.55 -5.27
C LYS A 66 2.09 -11.05 -4.97
N LYS A 67 1.69 -11.47 -3.77
CA LYS A 67 1.59 -12.90 -3.40
C LYS A 67 0.50 -13.62 -4.19
N LEU A 68 -0.63 -12.97 -4.44
CA LEU A 68 -1.69 -13.50 -5.29
C LEU A 68 -1.20 -13.67 -6.74
N ASN A 69 -0.44 -12.70 -7.26
CA ASN A 69 0.14 -12.77 -8.61
C ASN A 69 1.31 -13.77 -8.73
N TYR A 70 2.03 -14.08 -7.64
CA TYR A 70 3.10 -15.10 -7.63
C TYR A 70 2.53 -16.53 -7.73
N ASN A 71 1.39 -16.81 -7.09
CA ASN A 71 0.77 -18.14 -7.08
C ASN A 71 -0.03 -18.47 -8.35
N GLN A 72 -0.11 -17.56 -9.32
CA GLN A 72 -0.82 -17.74 -10.59
C GLN A 72 0.14 -17.96 -11.80
N ARG A 73 1.43 -18.16 -11.56
CA ARG A 73 2.44 -18.50 -12.56
C ARG A 73 3.12 -19.83 -12.23
#